data_AF-A0A9Q0CEK3-F1
#
_entry.id   AF-A0A9Q0CEK3-F1
#
_cell.length_a   1.000
_cell.length_b   1.000
_cell.length_c   1.000
_cell.angle_alpha   90.00
_cell.angle_beta   90.00
_cell.angle_gamma   90.00
#
_symmetry.space_group_name_H-M   'P 1'
#
loop_
_entity.id
_entity.type
_entity.pdbx_description
1 polymer ?
#
loop_
_entity_poly.entity_id
_entity_poly.type
_entity_poly.pdbx_seq_one_letter_code
_entity_poly.pdbx_strand_id
1 'polypeptide(L)'
;MYISQTHAPSNFNSSSRAKEVPIADCHKLARAIMCRMQRSKPSRLFPSTLLLLLLFLLASCCSAIRDHARCSRSCVAKNCNSLGIRYGKYCGVGWSGCPGEKPCDDLDACCMGHDKCVGSKGITSVWCHKQLKRCIYRVKYSGKIGFSNDCPSDVAMRPMIRGMNMAILLSRLFG
;
A
#
# COMPACT_ATOMS: atom_id res chain seq x y z
N MET A 1 47.64 10.29 -7.65
CA MET A 1 46.79 11.10 -6.74
C MET A 1 45.50 10.32 -6.48
N TYR A 2 45.40 9.71 -5.30
CA TYR A 2 44.18 9.06 -4.83
C TYR A 2 43.19 10.14 -4.41
N ILE A 3 41.96 10.12 -4.93
CA ILE A 3 40.86 10.95 -4.42
C ILE A 3 39.91 10.02 -3.67
N SER A 4 39.89 10.21 -2.36
CA SER A 4 39.11 9.48 -1.36
C SER A 4 37.62 9.48 -1.67
N GLN A 5 37.01 8.30 -1.55
CA GLN A 5 35.56 8.12 -1.47
C GLN A 5 35.07 8.59 -0.10
N THR A 6 34.19 9.59 -0.07
CA THR A 6 33.34 9.88 1.10
C THR A 6 31.97 9.25 0.86
N HIS A 7 31.83 8.00 1.29
CA HIS A 7 30.51 7.36 1.44
C HIS A 7 29.76 8.04 2.59
N ALA A 8 28.68 8.75 2.28
CA ALA A 8 27.72 9.24 3.28
C ALA A 8 26.63 8.18 3.52
N PRO A 9 26.47 7.65 4.74
CA PRO A 9 25.31 6.82 5.08
C PRO A 9 24.12 7.74 5.38
N SER A 10 23.03 7.61 4.62
CA SER A 10 21.75 8.19 4.99
C SER A 10 21.16 7.41 6.18
N ASN A 11 21.44 7.90 7.39
CA ASN A 11 20.83 7.48 8.64
C ASN A 11 19.31 7.78 8.60
N PHE A 12 18.49 6.74 8.41
CA PHE A 12 17.05 6.81 8.67
C PHE A 12 16.80 6.23 10.07
N ASN A 13 16.88 7.09 11.08
CA ASN A 13 16.68 6.69 12.46
C ASN A 13 15.18 6.46 12.70
N SER A 14 14.84 5.22 13.03
CA SER A 14 13.49 4.74 13.31
C SER A 14 13.18 5.01 14.78
N SER A 15 12.20 5.86 15.08
CA SER A 15 11.62 5.93 16.41
C SER A 15 10.22 6.53 16.37
N SER A 16 9.25 5.67 16.08
CA SER A 16 7.88 5.83 16.57
C SER A 16 7.35 4.44 16.91
N ARG A 17 7.55 4.07 18.17
CA ARG A 17 6.98 2.90 18.83
C ARG A 17 5.44 3.01 18.76
N ALA A 18 4.85 2.40 17.73
CA ALA A 18 3.42 2.11 17.75
C ALA A 18 3.20 1.03 18.81
N LYS A 19 2.49 1.38 19.88
CA LYS A 19 2.05 0.42 20.88
C LYS A 19 1.13 -0.57 20.17
N GLU A 20 1.55 -1.83 20.08
CA GLU A 20 0.67 -2.93 19.69
C GLU A 20 -0.46 -3.01 20.72
N VAL A 21 -1.71 -2.88 20.25
CA VAL A 21 -2.89 -3.19 21.05
C VAL A 21 -3.12 -4.70 20.91
N PRO A 22 -3.08 -5.48 22.00
CA PRO A 22 -3.20 -6.93 21.90
C PRO A 22 -4.59 -7.34 21.41
N ILE A 23 -4.60 -8.18 20.36
CA ILE A 23 -5.76 -8.69 19.61
C ILE A 23 -6.70 -9.59 20.46
N ALA A 24 -6.38 -9.82 21.74
CA ALA A 24 -7.05 -10.79 22.60
C ALA A 24 -8.43 -10.36 23.14
N ASP A 25 -8.82 -9.08 23.04
CA ASP A 25 -10.01 -8.57 23.73
C ASP A 25 -11.30 -8.49 22.88
N CYS A 26 -11.21 -8.51 21.55
CA CYS A 26 -12.41 -8.55 20.69
C CYS A 26 -13.16 -9.88 20.79
N HIS A 27 -12.45 -11.00 21.00
CA HIS A 27 -13.06 -12.33 21.00
C HIS A 27 -13.87 -12.62 22.28
N LYS A 28 -13.47 -12.03 23.42
CA LYS A 28 -14.19 -12.18 24.69
C LYS A 28 -15.52 -11.42 24.69
N LEU A 29 -15.55 -10.23 24.08
CA LEU A 29 -16.77 -9.43 23.96
C LEU A 29 -17.78 -10.07 22.99
N ALA A 30 -17.33 -10.62 21.87
CA ALA A 30 -18.17 -11.35 20.93
C ALA A 30 -18.81 -12.61 21.56
N ARG A 31 -18.05 -13.36 22.37
CA ARG A 31 -18.59 -14.52 23.12
C ARG A 31 -19.63 -14.13 24.17
N ALA A 32 -19.43 -13.01 24.86
CA ALA A 32 -20.37 -12.51 25.87
C ALA A 32 -21.72 -12.06 25.25
N ILE A 33 -21.68 -11.47 24.05
CA ILE A 33 -22.88 -11.02 23.33
C ILE A 33 -23.69 -12.22 22.79
N MET A 34 -23.01 -13.21 22.19
CA MET A 34 -23.68 -14.40 21.66
C MET A 34 -24.36 -15.25 22.75
N CYS A 35 -23.78 -15.32 23.95
CA CYS A 35 -24.33 -16.12 25.05
C CYS A 35 -25.62 -15.52 25.67
N ARG A 36 -25.86 -14.21 25.52
CA ARG A 36 -27.12 -13.56 25.96
C ARG A 36 -28.31 -13.88 25.05
N MET A 37 -28.08 -14.16 23.77
CA MET A 37 -29.16 -14.39 22.80
C MET A 37 -29.79 -15.79 22.86
N GLN A 38 -29.14 -16.77 23.50
CA GLN A 38 -29.69 -18.14 23.62
C GLN A 38 -30.73 -18.31 24.75
N ARG A 39 -31.05 -17.25 25.52
CA ARG A 39 -32.03 -17.34 26.64
C ARG A 39 -33.39 -16.69 26.38
N SER A 40 -33.59 -15.96 25.28
CA SER A 40 -34.89 -15.34 25.00
C SER A 40 -35.83 -16.33 24.33
N LYS A 41 -36.92 -16.70 25.01
CA LYS A 41 -38.03 -17.49 24.48
C LYS A 41 -38.70 -16.75 23.31
N PRO A 42 -39.18 -17.44 22.26
CA PRO A 42 -39.78 -16.80 21.10
C PRO A 42 -41.23 -16.41 21.41
N SER A 43 -41.49 -15.11 21.54
CA SER A 43 -42.85 -14.55 21.47
C SER A 43 -43.16 -14.23 20.00
N ARG A 44 -44.18 -14.86 19.44
CA ARG A 44 -44.63 -14.62 18.06
C ARG A 44 -45.21 -13.21 17.93
N LEU A 45 -44.62 -12.37 17.08
CA LEU A 45 -45.35 -11.53 16.11
C LEU A 45 -44.37 -10.87 15.13
N PHE A 46 -44.62 -11.05 13.83
CA PHE A 46 -43.90 -10.40 12.72
C PHE A 46 -44.22 -8.90 12.67
N PRO A 47 -43.22 -8.03 12.41
CA PRO A 47 -42.79 -7.77 11.04
C PRO A 47 -41.25 -7.72 10.98
N SER A 48 -40.63 -8.90 10.95
CA SER A 48 -39.18 -9.04 11.12
C SER A 48 -38.58 -9.91 10.02
N THR A 49 -38.96 -9.65 8.78
CA THR A 49 -38.24 -10.18 7.61
C THR A 49 -37.45 -9.05 6.97
N LEU A 50 -38.04 -7.87 6.75
CA LEU A 50 -37.33 -6.70 6.22
C LEU A 50 -36.27 -6.18 7.19
N LEU A 51 -36.58 -6.05 8.49
CA LEU A 51 -35.62 -5.63 9.51
C LEU A 51 -34.50 -6.66 9.69
N LEU A 52 -34.83 -7.95 9.64
CA LEU A 52 -33.84 -9.03 9.71
C LEU A 52 -32.95 -9.03 8.45
N LEU A 53 -33.52 -8.84 7.25
CA LEU A 53 -32.79 -8.71 5.99
C LEU A 53 -31.89 -7.46 6.00
N LEU A 54 -32.38 -6.33 6.53
CA LEU A 54 -31.60 -5.10 6.69
C LEU A 54 -30.44 -5.31 7.68
N LEU A 55 -30.69 -6.02 8.80
CA LEU A 55 -29.67 -6.40 9.78
C LEU A 55 -28.67 -7.41 9.22
N PHE A 56 -29.09 -8.35 8.37
CA PHE A 56 -28.21 -9.29 7.67
C PHE A 56 -27.34 -8.56 6.63
N LEU A 57 -27.89 -7.59 5.90
CA LEU A 57 -27.15 -6.73 4.97
C LEU A 57 -26.13 -5.86 5.72
N LEU A 58 -26.49 -5.30 6.88
CA LEU A 58 -25.57 -4.54 7.74
C LEU A 58 -24.51 -5.43 8.40
N ALA A 59 -24.86 -6.65 8.85
CA ALA A 59 -23.94 -7.61 9.45
C ALA A 59 -22.95 -8.20 8.44
N SER A 60 -23.31 -8.25 7.16
CA SER A 60 -22.40 -8.65 6.07
C SER A 60 -21.24 -7.67 5.86
N CYS A 61 -21.25 -6.48 6.49
CA CYS A 61 -20.14 -5.53 6.45
C CYS A 61 -18.87 -6.07 7.13
N CYS A 62 -19.00 -6.97 8.12
CA CYS A 62 -17.84 -7.50 8.84
C CYS A 62 -17.04 -8.56 8.07
N SER A 63 -17.57 -9.09 6.95
CA SER A 63 -16.79 -10.01 6.10
C SER A 63 -16.09 -9.30 4.93
N ALA A 64 -16.27 -7.98 4.79
CA ALA A 64 -15.74 -7.18 3.69
C ALA A 64 -14.35 -6.55 3.95
N ILE A 65 -13.66 -6.94 5.03
CA ILE A 65 -12.29 -6.47 5.31
C ILE A 65 -11.38 -7.66 5.65
N ARG A 66 -11.44 -8.72 4.84
CA ARG A 66 -10.21 -9.42 4.46
C ARG A 66 -9.73 -8.86 3.12
N ASP A 67 -9.66 -7.54 3.01
CA ASP A 67 -8.77 -6.92 2.05
C ASP A 67 -7.34 -7.09 2.59
N HIS A 68 -6.88 -8.35 2.58
CA HIS A 68 -5.46 -8.58 2.43
C HIS A 68 -5.19 -8.14 0.99
N ALA A 69 -5.12 -6.82 0.76
CA ALA A 69 -4.62 -6.23 -0.47
C ALA A 69 -3.40 -7.08 -0.81
N ARG A 70 -3.47 -7.81 -1.92
CA ARG A 70 -2.49 -8.85 -2.24
C ARG A 70 -1.14 -8.16 -2.38
N CYS A 71 -0.38 -8.14 -1.30
CA CYS A 71 0.93 -7.55 -1.26
C CYS A 71 1.89 -8.50 -1.97
N SER A 72 2.88 -7.94 -2.66
CA SER A 72 3.85 -8.74 -3.41
C SER A 72 4.96 -9.25 -2.52
N ARG A 73 5.32 -10.53 -2.67
CA ARG A 73 6.55 -11.14 -2.12
C ARG A 73 7.59 -11.45 -3.19
N SER A 74 7.26 -11.24 -4.46
CA SER A 74 8.13 -11.54 -5.59
C SER A 74 8.32 -10.33 -6.51
N CYS A 75 9.45 -10.32 -7.21
CA CYS A 75 9.74 -9.28 -8.19
C CYS A 75 8.94 -9.57 -9.46
N VAL A 76 8.01 -8.67 -9.81
CA VAL A 76 7.13 -8.81 -10.97
C VAL A 76 7.47 -7.75 -12.01
N ALA A 77 7.45 -8.12 -13.28
CA ALA A 77 7.61 -7.22 -14.41
C ALA A 77 6.44 -7.42 -15.39
N LYS A 78 5.40 -6.59 -15.26
CA LYS A 78 4.19 -6.65 -16.10
C LYS A 78 3.77 -5.26 -16.56
N ASN A 79 3.25 -5.17 -17.78
CA ASN A 79 2.69 -3.94 -18.35
C ASN A 79 3.67 -2.74 -18.32
N CYS A 80 4.95 -2.98 -18.61
CA CYS A 80 6.04 -2.01 -18.41
C CYS A 80 5.92 -0.71 -19.20
N ASN A 81 5.09 -0.70 -20.26
CA ASN A 81 4.85 0.44 -21.13
C ASN A 81 3.52 1.15 -20.87
N SER A 82 2.79 0.80 -19.80
CA SER A 82 1.46 1.34 -19.50
C SER A 82 1.36 1.88 -18.07
N LEU A 83 0.32 2.67 -17.79
CA LEU A 83 0.03 3.17 -16.44
C LEU A 83 -0.35 2.05 -15.46
N GLY A 84 -0.77 0.88 -15.96
CA GLY A 84 -1.07 -0.32 -15.19
C GLY A 84 0.17 -1.19 -14.91
N ILE A 85 1.36 -0.58 -14.88
CA ILE A 85 2.64 -1.22 -14.61
C ILE A 85 2.64 -1.90 -13.24
N ARG A 86 3.19 -3.11 -13.19
CA ARG A 86 3.63 -3.77 -11.95
C ARG A 86 5.10 -4.10 -12.11
N TYR A 87 5.93 -3.33 -11.43
CA TYR A 87 7.37 -3.45 -11.47
C TYR A 87 7.92 -3.69 -10.06
N GLY A 88 8.76 -4.71 -9.91
CA GLY A 88 9.26 -5.13 -8.61
C GLY A 88 8.13 -5.54 -7.68
N LYS A 89 8.24 -5.17 -6.41
CA LYS A 89 7.23 -5.43 -5.39
C LYS A 89 6.35 -4.22 -5.10
N TYR A 90 6.81 -3.00 -5.40
CA TYR A 90 6.21 -1.76 -4.91
C TYR A 90 5.75 -0.80 -6.01
N CYS A 91 6.23 -0.92 -7.25
CA CYS A 91 5.83 0.03 -8.27
C CYS A 91 4.54 -0.39 -8.98
N GLY A 92 3.43 0.29 -8.67
CA GLY A 92 2.18 0.21 -9.41
C GLY A 92 1.00 0.81 -8.64
N VAL A 93 -0.04 1.26 -9.34
CA VAL A 93 -1.25 1.77 -8.66
C VAL A 93 -1.96 0.61 -7.95
N GLY A 94 -2.16 0.75 -6.64
CA GLY A 94 -2.76 -0.30 -5.81
C GLY A 94 -1.90 -1.57 -5.72
N TRP A 95 -0.59 -1.47 -5.97
CA TRP A 95 0.35 -2.58 -5.92
C TRP A 95 1.48 -2.22 -4.95
N SER A 96 1.69 -3.04 -3.92
CA SER A 96 2.74 -2.80 -2.93
C SER A 96 3.30 -4.11 -2.39
N GLY A 97 4.50 -4.06 -1.80
CA GLY A 97 5.16 -5.24 -1.24
C GLY A 97 4.67 -5.56 0.17
N CYS A 98 4.80 -6.83 0.58
CA CYS A 98 4.42 -7.23 1.93
C CYS A 98 5.32 -6.62 3.01
N PRO A 99 4.85 -6.53 4.27
CA PRO A 99 5.69 -6.11 5.39
C PRO A 99 6.98 -6.95 5.47
N GLY A 100 8.12 -6.27 5.62
CA GLY A 100 9.44 -6.92 5.71
C GLY A 100 10.10 -7.26 4.37
N GLU A 101 9.39 -7.16 3.25
CA GLU A 101 9.99 -7.40 1.93
C GLU A 101 11.02 -6.32 1.58
N LYS A 102 12.12 -6.73 0.96
CA LYS A 102 13.10 -5.82 0.39
C LYS A 102 12.72 -5.47 -1.07
N PRO A 103 12.99 -4.24 -1.54
CA PRO A 103 12.79 -3.88 -2.93
C PRO A 103 13.71 -4.69 -3.85
N CYS A 104 13.27 -4.88 -5.09
CA CYS A 104 13.98 -5.66 -6.10
C CYS A 104 15.21 -4.93 -6.68
N ASP A 105 15.16 -3.61 -6.75
CA ASP A 105 16.25 -2.73 -7.16
C ASP A 105 16.03 -1.29 -6.67
N ASP A 106 16.88 -0.35 -7.10
CA ASP A 106 16.79 1.06 -6.71
C ASP A 106 15.52 1.75 -7.21
N LEU A 107 14.95 1.35 -8.35
CA LEU A 107 13.69 1.89 -8.86
C LEU A 107 12.52 1.42 -7.97
N ASP A 108 12.50 0.13 -7.63
CA ASP A 108 11.52 -0.44 -6.72
C ASP A 108 11.66 0.14 -5.29
N ALA A 109 12.87 0.48 -4.86
CA ALA A 109 13.13 1.18 -3.60
C ALA A 109 12.51 2.58 -3.57
N CYS A 110 12.52 3.31 -4.69
CA CYS A 110 11.80 4.58 -4.82
C CYS A 110 10.30 4.40 -4.59
N CYS A 111 9.71 3.35 -5.18
CA CYS A 111 8.29 3.04 -5.02
C CYS A 111 7.93 2.61 -3.60
N MET A 112 8.75 1.78 -2.96
CA MET A 112 8.58 1.45 -1.54
C MET A 112 8.56 2.71 -0.66
N GLY A 113 9.44 3.68 -0.94
CA GLY A 113 9.47 4.96 -0.25
C GLY A 113 8.22 5.81 -0.52
N HIS A 114 7.68 5.76 -1.74
CA HIS A 114 6.45 6.44 -2.12
C HIS A 114 5.22 5.84 -1.43
N ASP A 115 5.09 4.51 -1.42
CA ASP A 115 4.01 3.79 -0.74
C ASP A 115 3.95 4.13 0.75
N LYS A 116 5.11 4.08 1.43
CA LYS A 116 5.23 4.50 2.83
C LYS A 116 4.84 5.97 3.01
N CYS A 117 5.25 6.83 2.09
CA CYS A 117 4.91 8.25 2.12
C CYS A 117 3.40 8.47 2.04
N VAL A 118 2.73 7.92 1.02
CA VAL A 118 1.28 8.11 0.84
C VAL A 118 0.46 7.40 1.91
N GLY A 119 0.96 6.28 2.47
CA GLY A 119 0.35 5.64 3.62
C GLY A 119 0.36 6.52 4.88
N SER A 120 1.34 7.42 5.01
CA SER A 120 1.44 8.35 6.14
C SER A 120 0.81 9.73 5.90
N LYS A 121 0.88 10.25 4.66
CA LYS A 121 0.50 11.63 4.31
C LYS A 121 -0.76 11.73 3.44
N GLY A 122 -1.32 10.59 3.02
CA GLY A 122 -2.44 10.53 2.09
C GLY A 122 -1.99 10.41 0.62
N ILE A 123 -2.87 9.81 -0.18
CA ILE A 123 -2.65 9.51 -1.59
C ILE A 123 -2.59 10.74 -2.50
N THR A 124 -3.12 11.88 -2.04
CA THR A 124 -3.11 13.18 -2.75
C THR A 124 -1.90 14.05 -2.36
N SER A 125 -0.93 13.52 -1.62
CA SER A 125 0.23 14.30 -1.20
C SER A 125 1.14 14.67 -2.37
N VAL A 126 1.05 15.93 -2.83
CA VAL A 126 1.95 16.50 -3.84
C VAL A 126 3.43 16.32 -3.46
N TRP A 127 3.74 16.38 -2.17
CA TRP A 127 5.10 16.14 -1.67
C TRP A 127 5.56 14.71 -1.97
N CYS A 128 4.76 13.69 -1.68
CA CYS A 128 5.08 12.30 -1.97
C CYS A 128 5.33 12.08 -3.46
N HIS A 129 4.47 12.60 -4.33
CA HIS A 129 4.62 12.45 -5.78
C HIS A 129 5.86 13.15 -6.33
N LYS A 130 6.18 14.36 -5.84
CA LYS A 130 7.42 15.07 -6.22
C LYS A 130 8.66 14.31 -5.77
N GLN A 131 8.64 13.72 -4.57
CA GLN A 131 9.75 12.95 -4.03
C GLN A 131 9.99 11.66 -4.84
N LEU A 132 8.92 10.92 -5.19
CA LEU A 132 9.03 9.76 -6.07
C LEU A 132 9.66 10.15 -7.41
N LYS A 133 9.16 11.21 -8.06
CA LYS A 133 9.72 11.69 -9.33
C LYS A 133 11.21 12.01 -9.23
N ARG A 134 11.64 12.70 -8.17
CA ARG A 134 13.05 13.02 -7.92
C ARG A 134 13.91 11.78 -7.66
N CYS A 135 13.35 10.77 -6.98
CA CYS A 135 14.03 9.50 -6.76
C CYS A 135 14.25 8.77 -8.09
N ILE A 136 13.21 8.64 -8.92
CA ILE A 136 13.28 8.00 -10.23
C ILE A 136 14.34 8.67 -11.13
N TYR A 137 14.40 10.01 -11.16
CA TYR A 137 15.44 10.70 -11.93
C TYR A 137 16.85 10.37 -11.44
N ARG A 138 17.08 10.24 -10.13
CA ARG A 138 18.39 9.83 -9.60
C ARG A 138 18.76 8.41 -10.03
N VAL A 139 17.82 7.47 -10.02
CA VAL A 139 18.05 6.12 -10.53
C VAL A 139 18.39 6.17 -12.03
N LYS A 140 17.64 6.95 -12.82
CA LYS A 140 17.91 7.14 -14.25
C LYS A 140 19.34 7.62 -14.52
N TYR A 141 19.82 8.62 -13.77
CA TYR A 141 21.18 9.16 -13.94
C TYR A 141 22.27 8.23 -13.40
N SER A 142 21.95 7.32 -12.49
CA SER A 142 22.93 6.33 -11.99
C SER A 142 23.32 5.29 -13.02
N GLY A 143 22.55 5.13 -14.10
CA GLY A 143 22.82 4.14 -15.16
C GLY A 143 22.72 2.68 -14.71
N LYS A 144 22.24 2.41 -13.48
CA LYS A 144 22.10 1.05 -12.97
C LYS A 144 21.03 0.27 -13.74
N ILE A 145 21.37 -0.97 -14.07
CA ILE A 145 20.47 -1.93 -14.69
C ILE A 145 19.52 -2.45 -13.60
N GLY A 146 18.22 -2.54 -13.89
CA GLY A 146 17.23 -3.10 -12.98
C GLY A 146 17.25 -4.62 -12.92
N PHE A 147 16.33 -5.18 -12.14
CA PHE A 147 16.30 -6.63 -11.91
C PHE A 147 15.79 -7.47 -13.10
N SER A 148 15.18 -6.86 -14.12
CA SER A 148 14.47 -7.56 -15.20
C SER A 148 14.97 -7.15 -16.58
N ASN A 149 15.30 -8.13 -17.43
CA ASN A 149 15.64 -7.90 -18.84
C ASN A 149 14.40 -7.63 -19.71
N ASP A 150 13.28 -8.29 -19.41
CA ASP A 150 12.00 -8.12 -20.15
C ASP A 150 11.36 -6.74 -19.93
N CYS A 151 11.84 -6.04 -18.91
CA CYS A 151 11.29 -4.76 -18.46
C CYS A 151 12.45 -3.87 -18.00
N PRO A 152 13.20 -3.30 -18.96
CA PRO A 152 14.30 -2.42 -18.63
C PRO A 152 13.83 -1.24 -17.76
N SER A 153 14.65 -0.82 -16.81
CA SER A 153 14.24 0.20 -15.84
C SER A 153 13.87 1.53 -16.51
N ASP A 154 14.57 1.94 -17.56
CA ASP A 154 14.25 3.15 -18.32
C ASP A 154 12.86 3.07 -18.97
N VAL A 155 12.47 1.89 -19.46
CA VAL A 155 11.15 1.60 -20.00
C VAL A 155 10.10 1.75 -18.92
N ALA A 156 10.31 1.12 -17.76
CA ALA A 156 9.43 1.15 -16.60
C ALA A 156 9.28 2.56 -15.99
N MET A 157 10.35 3.36 -15.97
CA MET A 157 10.35 4.72 -15.41
C MET A 157 9.42 5.68 -16.17
N ARG A 158 9.26 5.49 -17.49
CA ARG A 158 8.46 6.40 -18.34
C ARG A 158 6.99 6.52 -17.90
N PRO A 159 6.20 5.43 -17.83
CA PRO A 159 4.82 5.51 -17.36
C PRO A 159 4.74 5.95 -15.89
N MET A 160 5.71 5.61 -15.04
CA MET A 160 5.74 6.05 -13.64
C MET A 160 5.86 7.58 -13.52
N ILE A 161 6.81 8.20 -14.24
CA ILE A 161 6.97 9.67 -14.25
C ILE A 161 5.72 10.35 -14.81
N ARG A 162 5.14 9.80 -15.89
CA ARG A 162 3.89 10.31 -16.46
C ARG A 162 2.75 10.25 -15.43
N GLY A 163 2.58 9.11 -14.77
CA GLY A 163 1.61 8.92 -13.69
C GLY A 163 1.80 9.92 -12.55
N MET A 164 3.03 10.17 -12.12
CA MET A 164 3.32 11.16 -11.08
C MET A 164 2.97 12.60 -11.50
N ASN A 165 3.21 12.99 -12.75
CA ASN A 165 2.82 14.31 -13.23
C ASN A 165 1.29 14.47 -13.22
N MET A 166 0.55 13.44 -13.62
CA MET A 166 -0.92 13.44 -13.55
C MET A 166 -1.41 13.47 -12.10
N ALA A 167 -0.83 12.66 -11.21
CA ALA A 167 -1.19 12.65 -9.79
C ALA A 167 -0.94 14.01 -9.12
N ILE A 168 0.17 14.70 -9.43
CA ILE A 168 0.45 16.06 -8.94
C ILE A 168 -0.61 17.06 -9.45
N LEU A 169 -0.98 16.98 -10.72
CA LEU A 169 -2.01 17.84 -11.30
C LEU A 169 -3.34 17.63 -10.58
N LEU A 170 -3.79 16.39 -10.46
CA LEU A 170 -5.04 16.03 -9.79
C LEU A 170 -5.04 16.43 -8.30
N SER A 171 -3.92 16.21 -7.61
CA SER A 171 -3.77 16.60 -6.21
C SER A 171 -3.86 18.12 -5.99
N ARG A 172 -3.55 18.94 -7.00
CA ARG A 172 -3.71 20.39 -6.94
C ARG A 172 -5.12 20.87 -7.27
N LEU A 173 -5.88 20.06 -8.01
CA LEU A 173 -7.26 20.38 -8.38
C LEU A 173 -8.25 19.94 -7.30
N PHE A 174 -7.96 18.84 -6.61
CA PHE A 174 -8.90 18.17 -5.70
C PHE A 174 -8.35 17.96 -4.28
N GLY A 175 -7.14 18.42 -3.97
CA GLY A 175 -6.45 18.19 -2.70
C GLY A 175 -6.16 19.44 -1.90
#